data_AF-A0A4Q5QNU3-F1
#
_entry.id   AF-A0A4Q5QNU3-F1
#
_cell.length_a   1.000
_cell.length_b   1.000
_cell.length_c   1.000
_cell.angle_alpha   90.00
_cell.angle_beta   90.00
_cell.angle_gamma   90.00
#
_symmetry.space_group_name_H-M   'P 1'
#
loop_
_entity.id
_entity.type
_entity.pdbx_description
1 polymer ?
#
loop_
_entity_poly.entity_id
_entity_poly.type
_entity_poly.pdbx_seq_one_letter_code
_entity_poly.pdbx_strand_id
1 'polypeptide(L)'
;MADDKTGIKASKVPEITLAFWVIKIVATTLGEVGGNALTLTLGLGYLFGTLIFTAFLAVAVVAQIRADRLHPSLYWAVITATTLVGTTLADLFDRSLGIGYLGGSLSLFALVLGSLGLWYRSEGTVAVETVATPKVEGFYWLTIMFSQTLGT
;
A
#
# COMPACT_ATOMS: atom_id res chain seq x y z
N MET A 1 -40.64 0.44 -23.49
CA MET A 1 -39.27 0.20 -23.99
C MET A 1 -38.35 0.94 -23.02
N ALA A 2 -37.90 0.24 -21.98
CA ALA A 2 -37.08 0.83 -20.92
C ALA A 2 -35.62 0.81 -21.35
N ASP A 3 -35.03 1.99 -21.52
CA ASP A 3 -33.61 2.22 -21.74
C ASP A 3 -32.91 2.09 -20.38
N ASP A 4 -32.49 0.87 -20.03
CA ASP A 4 -31.65 0.61 -18.86
C ASP A 4 -30.22 1.09 -19.15
N LYS A 5 -29.99 2.39 -18.92
CA LYS A 5 -28.65 2.96 -18.82
C LYS A 5 -28.07 2.60 -17.46
N THR A 6 -27.63 1.36 -17.30
CA THR A 6 -26.67 0.99 -16.27
C THR A 6 -25.36 1.70 -16.59
N GLY A 7 -25.22 2.93 -16.08
CA GLY A 7 -23.98 3.66 -16.08
C GLY A 7 -22.94 2.87 -15.28
N ILE A 8 -22.16 2.05 -15.98
CA ILE A 8 -20.98 1.39 -15.42
C ILE A 8 -20.07 2.51 -14.92
N LYS A 9 -20.05 2.74 -13.61
CA LYS A 9 -19.03 3.58 -12.99
C LYS A 9 -17.68 2.99 -13.39
N ALA A 10 -16.89 3.77 -14.13
CA ALA A 10 -15.54 3.37 -14.53
C ALA A 10 -14.77 2.94 -13.26
N SER A 11 -14.40 1.66 -13.20
CA SER A 11 -13.63 1.12 -12.07
C SER A 11 -12.33 1.91 -11.92
N LYS A 12 -11.99 2.30 -10.68
CA LYS A 12 -10.71 2.95 -10.35
C LYS A 12 -9.53 1.97 -10.32
N VAL A 13 -9.69 0.75 -10.85
CA VAL A 13 -8.68 -0.32 -10.87
C VAL A 13 -8.49 -0.81 -12.32
N PRO A 14 -7.24 -1.02 -12.78
CA PRO A 14 -6.98 -1.58 -14.11
C PRO A 14 -7.62 -2.97 -14.29
N GLU A 15 -8.00 -3.32 -15.52
CA GLU A 15 -8.45 -4.67 -15.85
C GLU A 15 -7.33 -5.69 -15.57
N ILE A 16 -7.68 -6.82 -14.94
CA ILE A 16 -6.76 -7.90 -14.56
C ILE A 16 -6.39 -8.72 -15.80
N THR A 17 -5.59 -8.11 -16.67
CA THR A 17 -5.05 -8.71 -17.89
C THR A 17 -3.63 -9.25 -17.67
N LEU A 18 -3.04 -9.89 -18.67
CA LEU A 18 -1.62 -10.26 -18.62
C LEU A 18 -0.73 -9.03 -18.38
N ALA A 19 -1.06 -7.89 -19.01
CA ALA A 19 -0.32 -6.65 -18.84
C ALA A 19 -0.36 -6.15 -17.39
N PHE A 20 -1.49 -6.31 -16.70
CA PHE A 20 -1.60 -6.00 -15.26
C PHE A 20 -0.57 -6.78 -14.45
N TRP A 21 -0.44 -8.10 -14.68
CA TRP A 21 0.52 -8.93 -13.95
C TRP A 21 1.97 -8.55 -14.26
N VAL A 22 2.28 -8.26 -15.52
CA VAL A 22 3.63 -7.81 -15.92
C VAL A 22 3.99 -6.51 -15.22
N ILE A 23 3.12 -5.50 -15.28
CA ILE A 23 3.39 -4.20 -14.65
C ILE A 23 3.47 -4.36 -13.13
N LYS A 24 2.64 -5.21 -12.52
CA LYS A 24 2.68 -5.48 -11.08
C LYS A 24 4.04 -6.03 -10.66
N ILE A 25 4.55 -7.04 -11.37
CA ILE A 25 5.88 -7.61 -11.09
C ILE A 25 6.95 -6.52 -11.19
N VAL A 26 6.95 -5.74 -12.28
CA VAL A 26 7.91 -4.64 -12.47
C VAL A 26 7.81 -3.61 -11.35
N ALA A 27 6.60 -3.18 -10.98
CA ALA A 27 6.37 -2.19 -9.94
C ALA A 27 6.85 -2.69 -8.56
N THR A 28 6.58 -3.95 -8.22
CA THR A 28 7.03 -4.52 -6.94
C THR A 28 8.54 -4.70 -6.91
N THR A 29 9.14 -5.21 -8.00
CA THR A 29 10.61 -5.35 -8.08
C THR A 29 11.29 -3.99 -8.02
N LEU A 30 10.76 -2.99 -8.71
CA LEU A 30 11.28 -1.63 -8.67
C LEU A 30 11.17 -1.03 -7.26
N GLY A 31 10.07 -1.29 -6.56
CA GLY A 31 9.88 -0.82 -5.19
C GLY A 31 10.90 -1.42 -4.22
N GLU A 32 11.14 -2.73 -4.29
CA GLU A 32 12.11 -3.40 -3.42
C GLU A 32 13.55 -2.96 -3.71
N VAL A 33 13.95 -2.95 -4.99
CA VAL A 33 15.29 -2.51 -5.41
C VAL A 33 15.49 -1.03 -5.09
N GLY A 34 14.49 -0.19 -5.33
CA GLY A 34 14.54 1.24 -5.04
C GLY A 34 14.62 1.54 -3.53
N GLY A 35 13.88 0.77 -2.72
CA GLY A 35 13.91 0.86 -1.27
C GLY A 35 15.32 0.60 -0.73
N ASN A 36 15.89 -0.53 -1.16
CA ASN A 36 17.25 -0.93 -0.82
C ASN A 36 18.32 0.03 -1.37
N ALA A 37 18.12 0.60 -2.56
CA ALA A 37 19.05 1.59 -3.10
C ALA A 37 19.15 2.82 -2.19
N LEU A 38 18.02 3.33 -1.69
CA LEU A 38 18.01 4.51 -0.83
C LEU A 38 18.57 4.20 0.57
N THR A 39 18.14 3.10 1.19
CA THR A 39 18.50 2.79 2.59
C THR A 39 19.91 2.23 2.73
N LEU A 40 20.27 1.26 1.87
CA LEU A 40 21.55 0.56 1.93
C LEU A 40 22.60 1.23 1.04
N THR A 41 22.31 1.43 -0.24
CA THR A 41 23.33 1.86 -1.21
C THR A 41 23.72 3.32 -1.01
N LEU A 42 22.74 4.18 -0.74
CA LEU A 42 22.96 5.60 -0.45
C LEU A 42 23.20 5.87 1.05
N GLY A 43 23.12 4.84 1.90
CA GLY A 43 23.46 4.92 3.32
C GLY A 43 22.53 5.80 4.18
N LEU A 44 21.33 6.12 3.70
CA LEU A 44 20.36 6.91 4.48
C LEU A 44 19.80 6.16 5.70
N GLY A 45 19.93 4.83 5.70
CA GLY A 45 19.40 3.98 6.75
C GLY A 45 17.88 3.79 6.67
N TYR A 46 17.41 2.72 7.30
CA TYR A 46 16.02 2.29 7.18
C TYR A 46 15.01 3.27 7.77
N LEU A 47 15.34 3.95 8.87
CA LEU A 47 14.42 4.91 9.51
C LEU A 47 14.13 6.11 8.60
N PHE A 48 15.18 6.78 8.11
CA PHE A 48 15.00 7.94 7.23
C PHE A 48 14.42 7.54 5.87
N GLY A 49 14.83 6.40 5.30
CA GLY A 49 14.24 5.87 4.07
C GLY A 49 12.74 5.59 4.23
N THR A 50 12.34 4.94 5.32
CA THR A 50 10.92 4.67 5.63
C THR A 50 10.12 5.97 5.73
N LEU A 51 10.63 6.99 6.41
CA LEU A 51 9.95 8.27 6.54
C LEU A 51 9.78 8.98 5.20
N ILE A 52 10.81 9.00 4.35
CA ILE A 52 10.77 9.60 3.01
C ILE A 52 9.72 8.89 2.14
N PHE A 53 9.77 7.56 2.08
CA PHE A 53 8.82 6.80 1.27
C PHE A 53 7.40 6.86 1.82
N THR A 54 7.22 6.94 3.15
CA THR A 54 5.90 7.10 3.76
C THR A 54 5.31 8.46 3.41
N ALA A 55 6.12 9.53 3.43
CA ALA A 55 5.68 10.85 2.98
C ALA A 55 5.28 10.84 1.51
N PHE A 56 6.08 10.19 0.65
CA PHE A 56 5.75 10.01 -0.77
C PHE A 56 4.46 9.21 -0.98
N LEU A 57 4.28 8.10 -0.26
CA LEU A 57 3.06 7.29 -0.29
C LEU A 57 1.84 8.09 0.17
N ALA A 58 1.96 8.88 1.23
CA ALA A 58 0.86 9.72 1.71
C ALA A 58 0.41 10.72 0.64
N VAL A 59 1.34 11.37 -0.06
CA VAL A 59 1.02 12.27 -1.19
C VAL A 59 0.35 11.50 -2.33
N ALA A 60 0.88 10.34 -2.70
CA ALA A 60 0.34 9.52 -3.78
C ALA A 60 -1.08 9.01 -3.46
N VAL A 61 -1.32 8.53 -2.25
CA VAL A 61 -2.64 8.08 -1.77
C VAL A 61 -3.61 9.25 -1.75
N VAL A 62 -3.22 10.41 -1.23
CA VAL A 62 -4.08 11.60 -1.23
C VAL A 62 -4.43 12.04 -2.66
N ALA A 63 -3.49 11.98 -3.60
CA ALA A 63 -3.75 12.24 -5.01
C ALA A 63 -4.72 11.21 -5.61
N GLN A 64 -4.57 9.93 -5.26
CA GLN A 64 -5.44 8.84 -5.70
C GLN A 64 -6.87 8.97 -5.17
N ILE A 65 -7.03 9.36 -3.90
CA ILE A 65 -8.33 9.61 -3.25
C ILE A 65 -9.04 10.78 -3.94
N ARG A 66 -8.30 11.85 -4.28
CA ARG A 66 -8.85 13.04 -4.95
C ARG A 66 -9.15 12.85 -6.44
N ALA A 67 -8.63 11.80 -7.06
CA ALA A 67 -8.87 11.55 -8.47
C ALA A 67 -10.30 11.02 -8.69
N ASP A 68 -11.09 11.72 -9.51
CA ASP A 68 -12.47 11.33 -9.82
C ASP A 68 -12.58 10.13 -10.79
N ARG A 69 -11.47 9.74 -11.43
CA ARG A 69 -11.39 8.67 -12.43
C ARG A 69 -10.13 7.83 -12.26
N LEU A 70 -10.10 6.64 -12.85
CA LEU A 70 -8.89 5.83 -12.93
C LEU A 70 -7.81 6.56 -13.71
N HIS A 71 -6.70 6.87 -13.04
CA HIS A 71 -5.45 7.24 -13.70
C HIS A 71 -4.46 6.09 -13.51
N PRO A 72 -4.20 5.28 -14.56
CA PRO A 72 -3.31 4.13 -14.46
C PRO A 72 -1.93 4.47 -13.91
N SER A 73 -1.37 5.63 -14.28
CA SER A 73 -0.08 6.10 -13.77
C SER A 73 -0.09 6.37 -12.26
N LEU A 74 -1.15 7.01 -11.73
CA LEU A 74 -1.29 7.25 -10.29
C LEU A 74 -1.50 5.94 -9.52
N TYR A 75 -2.32 5.03 -10.06
CA TYR A 75 -2.52 3.70 -9.48
C TYR A 75 -1.18 2.96 -9.32
N TRP A 76 -0.40 2.86 -10.40
CA TRP A 76 0.90 2.18 -10.35
C TRP A 76 1.94 2.92 -9.51
N ALA A 77 1.87 4.26 -9.43
CA ALA A 77 2.71 5.03 -8.53
C ALA A 77 2.41 4.71 -7.06
N VAL A 78 1.13 4.61 -6.68
CA VAL A 78 0.73 4.21 -5.31
C VAL A 78 1.20 2.79 -5.01
N ILE A 79 1.02 1.84 -5.93
CA ILE A 79 1.50 0.46 -5.75
C ILE A 79 3.02 0.45 -5.52
N THR A 80 3.78 1.14 -6.37
CA THR A 80 5.25 1.22 -6.26
C THR A 80 5.67 1.89 -4.95
N ALA A 81 5.01 2.99 -4.57
CA ALA A 81 5.23 3.69 -3.30
C ALA A 81 4.95 2.79 -2.09
N THR A 82 3.91 1.97 -2.17
CA THR A 82 3.55 1.03 -1.10
C THR A 82 4.62 -0.04 -0.94
N THR A 83 5.17 -0.56 -2.05
CA THR A 83 6.28 -1.52 -2.00
C THR A 83 7.57 -0.88 -1.46
N LEU A 84 7.90 0.36 -1.87
CA LEU A 84 9.04 1.11 -1.31
C LEU A 84 8.95 1.23 0.21
N VAL A 85 7.80 1.66 0.72
CA VAL A 85 7.55 1.73 2.17
C VAL A 85 7.65 0.36 2.80
N GLY A 86 6.98 -0.65 2.22
CA GLY A 86 6.95 -2.01 2.76
C GLY A 86 8.34 -2.60 2.94
N THR A 87 9.19 -2.54 1.93
CA THR A 87 10.57 -3.05 2.04
C THR A 87 11.35 -2.33 3.14
N THR A 88 11.35 -1.00 3.14
CA THR A 88 12.13 -0.23 4.12
C THR A 88 11.60 -0.38 5.56
N LEU A 89 10.28 -0.52 5.72
CA LEU A 89 9.64 -0.72 7.02
C LEU A 89 9.91 -2.13 7.54
N ALA A 90 9.82 -3.17 6.69
CA ALA A 90 10.15 -4.54 7.06
C ALA A 90 11.59 -4.64 7.56
N ASP A 91 12.54 -4.09 6.79
CA ASP A 91 13.95 -4.05 7.19
C ASP A 91 14.19 -3.22 8.46
N LEU A 92 13.40 -2.15 8.68
CA LEU A 92 13.47 -1.40 9.93
C LEU A 92 13.10 -2.29 11.13
N PHE A 93 12.00 -3.06 11.02
CA PHE A 93 11.56 -3.97 12.08
C PHE A 93 12.51 -5.15 12.29
N ASP A 94 12.96 -5.79 11.22
CA ASP A 94 13.77 -7.01 11.32
C ASP A 94 15.24 -6.72 11.66
N ARG A 95 15.81 -5.68 11.05
CA ARG A 95 17.27 -5.43 11.09
C ARG A 95 17.66 -4.29 12.02
N SER A 96 16.84 -3.25 12.14
CA SER A 96 17.21 -2.07 12.95
C SER A 96 16.77 -2.17 14.40
N LEU A 97 15.63 -2.82 14.68
CA LEU A 97 15.15 -3.02 16.06
C LEU A 97 15.89 -4.13 16.80
N GLY A 98 16.70 -4.94 16.12
CA GLY A 98 17.48 -6.02 16.73
C GLY A 98 16.64 -7.19 17.27
N ILE A 99 15.34 -7.23 16.94
CA ILE A 99 14.39 -8.27 17.37
C ILE A 99 14.37 -9.50 16.42
N GLY A 100 15.13 -9.42 15.33
CA GLY A 100 15.24 -10.45 14.31
C GLY A 100 13.95 -10.65 13.50
N TYR A 101 14.04 -11.48 12.46
CA TYR A 101 12.93 -11.75 11.54
C TYR A 101 11.64 -12.22 12.24
N LEU A 102 11.76 -13.08 13.25
CA LEU A 102 10.59 -13.55 14.00
C LEU A 102 9.91 -12.41 14.76
N GLY A 103 10.69 -11.56 15.42
CA GLY A 103 10.17 -10.42 16.18
C GLY A 103 9.55 -9.35 15.29
N GLY A 104 10.19 -9.03 14.16
CA GLY A 104 9.66 -8.07 13.21
C GLY A 104 8.40 -8.59 12.50
N SER A 105 8.39 -9.85 12.07
CA SER A 105 7.19 -10.51 11.52
C SER A 105 6.00 -10.49 12.50
N LEU A 106 6.22 -10.81 13.78
CA LEU A 106 5.18 -10.75 14.80
C LEU A 106 4.69 -9.32 15.04
N SER A 107 5.58 -8.34 15.00
CA SER A 107 5.24 -6.92 15.15
C SER A 107 4.38 -6.43 13.99
N LEU A 108 4.76 -6.76 12.76
CA LEU A 108 4.00 -6.45 11.55
C LEU A 108 2.65 -7.15 11.52
N PHE A 109 2.59 -8.41 11.96
CA PHE A 109 1.33 -9.14 12.12
C PHE A 109 0.39 -8.46 13.13
N ALA A 110 0.94 -8.00 14.27
CA ALA A 110 0.17 -7.23 15.24
C ALA A 110 -0.33 -5.89 14.66
N LEU A 111 0.46 -5.23 13.80
CA LEU A 111 0.03 -4.01 13.11
C LEU A 111 -1.12 -4.26 12.12
N VAL A 112 -1.09 -5.37 11.37
CA VAL A 112 -2.20 -5.78 10.50
C VAL A 112 -3.47 -6.02 11.32
N LEU A 113 -3.38 -6.79 12.42
CA LEU A 113 -4.53 -7.02 13.30
C LEU A 113 -5.03 -5.71 13.94
N GLY A 114 -4.11 -4.83 14.32
CA GLY A 114 -4.42 -3.51 14.87
C GLY A 114 -5.16 -2.63 13.86
N SER A 115 -4.72 -2.58 12.60
CA SER A 115 -5.38 -1.78 11.56
C SER A 115 -6.78 -2.31 11.24
N LEU A 116 -6.95 -3.63 11.14
CA LEU A 116 -8.25 -4.28 10.98
C LEU A 116 -9.18 -4.04 12.17
N GLY A 117 -8.66 -4.15 13.40
CA GLY A 117 -9.42 -3.91 14.63
C GLY A 117 -9.87 -2.46 14.76
N LEU A 118 -9.00 -1.50 14.44
CA LEU A 118 -9.33 -0.07 14.40
C LEU A 118 -10.37 0.24 13.33
N TRP A 119 -10.24 -0.36 12.14
CA TRP A 119 -11.23 -0.24 11.07
C TRP A 119 -12.60 -0.78 11.53
N TYR A 120 -12.65 -2.01 12.04
CA TYR A 120 -13.88 -2.62 12.53
C TYR A 120 -14.53 -1.80 13.66
N ARG A 121 -13.72 -1.27 14.60
CA ARG A 121 -14.22 -0.43 15.68
C ARG A 121 -14.78 0.90 15.18
N SER A 122 -14.22 1.46 14.11
CA SER A 122 -14.62 2.74 13.53
C SER A 122 -15.85 2.63 12.63
N GLU A 123 -15.93 1.58 11.81
CA GLU A 123 -16.91 1.46 10.72
C GLU A 123 -17.89 0.29 10.90
N GLY A 124 -17.68 -0.57 11.91
CA GLY A 124 -18.52 -1.75 12.17
C GLY A 124 -18.37 -2.89 11.17
N THR A 125 -17.51 -2.73 10.15
CA THR A 125 -17.24 -3.73 9.11
C THR A 125 -15.84 -3.55 8.55
N VAL A 126 -15.27 -4.62 8.00
CA VAL A 126 -13.99 -4.64 7.26
C VAL A 126 -14.21 -5.10 5.81
N ALA A 127 -15.43 -4.94 5.29
CA ALA A 127 -15.75 -5.33 3.93
C ALA A 127 -15.07 -4.39 2.92
N VAL A 128 -14.30 -4.96 1.99
CA VAL A 128 -13.65 -4.17 0.93
C VAL A 128 -14.69 -3.49 0.01
N GLU A 129 -15.89 -4.07 -0.10
CA GLU A 129 -16.99 -3.51 -0.88
C GLU A 129 -17.57 -2.20 -0.30
N THR A 130 -17.33 -1.92 0.98
CA THR A 130 -17.83 -0.69 1.63
C THR A 130 -16.82 0.46 1.61
N VAL A 131 -15.69 0.28 0.91
CA VAL A 131 -14.65 1.30 0.71
C VAL A 131 -15.19 2.37 -0.25
N ALA A 132 -15.97 3.30 0.29
CA ALA A 132 -16.64 4.36 -0.47
C ALA A 132 -16.40 5.77 0.08
N THR A 133 -15.79 5.89 1.27
CA THR A 133 -15.49 7.18 1.89
C THR A 133 -13.98 7.36 2.11
N PRO A 134 -13.45 8.60 2.12
CA PRO A 134 -12.03 8.85 2.32
C PRO A 134 -11.47 8.26 3.62
N LYS A 135 -12.31 8.18 4.65
CA LYS A 135 -11.95 7.58 5.94
C LYS A 135 -11.73 6.06 5.82
N VAL A 136 -12.64 5.36 5.13
CA VAL A 136 -12.54 3.92 4.90
C VAL A 136 -11.40 3.60 3.93
N GLU A 137 -11.18 4.44 2.91
CA GLU A 137 -10.03 4.34 2.01
C GLU A 137 -8.70 4.44 2.78
N GLY A 138 -8.62 5.32 3.79
CA GLY A 138 -7.45 5.41 4.67
C GLY A 138 -7.15 4.10 5.41
N PHE A 139 -8.17 3.48 6.02
CA PHE A 139 -8.01 2.17 6.68
C PHE A 139 -7.62 1.05 5.70
N TYR A 140 -8.20 1.07 4.49
CA TYR A 140 -7.88 0.13 3.44
C TYR A 140 -6.40 0.22 3.02
N TRP A 141 -5.92 1.43 2.69
CA TRP A 141 -4.52 1.62 2.28
C TRP A 141 -3.53 1.32 3.41
N LEU A 142 -3.86 1.70 4.65
CA LEU A 142 -3.04 1.37 5.83
C LEU A 142 -2.91 -0.14 6.02
N THR A 143 -4.02 -0.86 5.91
CA THR A 143 -4.04 -2.32 6.07
C THR A 143 -3.29 -3.02 4.94
N ILE A 144 -3.43 -2.56 3.69
CA ILE A 144 -2.64 -3.06 2.57
C ILE A 144 -1.15 -2.83 2.80
N MET A 145 -0.77 -1.64 3.24
CA MET A 145 0.64 -1.32 3.50
C MET A 145 1.24 -2.29 4.52
N PHE A 146 0.61 -2.49 5.68
CA PHE A 146 1.11 -3.45 6.68
C PHE A 146 1.08 -4.90 6.18
N SER A 147 0.03 -5.29 5.46
CA SER A 147 -0.07 -6.64 4.90
C SER A 147 1.02 -6.93 3.86
N GLN A 148 1.37 -5.94 3.03
CA GLN A 148 2.46 -6.08 2.06
C GLN A 148 3.82 -6.09 2.76
N THR A 149 4.01 -5.21 3.75
CA THR A 149 5.23 -5.17 4.57
C THR A 149 5.50 -6.52 5.23
N LEU A 150 4.47 -7.14 5.81
CA LEU A 150 4.58 -8.46 6.43
C LEU A 150 4.96 -9.58 5.44
N GLY A 151 4.60 -9.43 4.16
CA GLY A 151 4.86 -10.44 3.14
C GLY A 151 6.18 -10.27 2.39
N THR A 152 7.00 -9.28 2.76
CA THR A 152 8.33 -9.01 2.17
C THR A 152 9.40 -9.78 2.93
#